data_AF-A0A9D5Z4E2-F1
#
_entry.id   AF-A0A9D5Z4E2-F1
#
_cell.length_a   1.000
_cell.length_b   1.000
_cell.length_c   1.000
_cell.angle_alpha   90.00
_cell.angle_beta   90.00
_cell.angle_gamma   90.00
#
_symmetry.space_group_name_H-M   'P 1'
#
loop_
_entity.id
_entity.type
_entity.pdbx_description
1 polymer ?
#
loop_
_entity_poly.entity_id
_entity_poly.type
_entity_poly.pdbx_seq_one_letter_code
_entity_poly.pdbx_strand_id
1 'polypeptide(L)'
;MSKYAPLNTLEAQALRLSLNLSQAQVAALTKHAEADVIAWEDGTQTFPQQAEKRLLELDDVIEMQVLNTCDGIEALFKKEPKRRLAFVVYLTQASYQQYNPEFLSAQPLTELYTAAAWRIKNECKLVLEVDVSLVALDAESYKAYRADNGLSESRETRAKWAAAQLK
;
A
#
# COMPACT_ATOMS: atom_id res chain seq x y z
N MET A 1 -16.02 -24.19 -4.64
CA MET A 1 -16.53 -23.33 -5.72
C MET A 1 -16.75 -21.94 -5.13
N SER A 2 -16.24 -20.88 -5.78
CA SER A 2 -16.50 -19.49 -5.37
C SER A 2 -18.02 -19.26 -5.30
N LYS A 3 -18.50 -18.55 -4.27
CA LYS A 3 -19.91 -18.16 -4.14
C LYS A 3 -20.28 -16.99 -5.07
N TYR A 4 -19.30 -16.41 -5.76
CA TYR A 4 -19.44 -15.20 -6.56
C TYR A 4 -19.11 -15.46 -8.01
N ALA A 5 -19.67 -14.64 -8.89
CA ALA A 5 -19.35 -14.64 -10.31
C ALA A 5 -17.85 -14.34 -10.51
N PRO A 6 -17.18 -15.00 -11.46
CA PRO A 6 -15.81 -14.66 -11.84
C PRO A 6 -15.70 -13.23 -12.35
N LEU A 7 -14.57 -12.58 -12.13
CA LEU A 7 -14.30 -11.26 -12.70
C LEU A 7 -14.31 -11.30 -14.23
N ASN A 8 -15.01 -10.35 -14.84
CA ASN A 8 -14.90 -10.11 -16.27
C ASN A 8 -13.61 -9.33 -16.61
N THR A 9 -13.33 -9.20 -17.90
CA THR A 9 -12.13 -8.52 -18.44
C THR A 9 -11.95 -7.10 -17.89
N LEU A 10 -13.02 -6.30 -17.85
CA LEU A 10 -12.96 -4.92 -17.35
C LEU A 10 -12.74 -4.88 -15.84
N GLU A 11 -13.38 -5.78 -15.09
CA GLU A 11 -13.21 -5.90 -13.65
C GLU A 11 -11.79 -6.32 -13.28
N ALA A 12 -11.19 -7.26 -14.00
CA ALA A 12 -9.80 -7.67 -13.80
C ALA A 12 -8.83 -6.51 -14.05
N GLN A 13 -9.03 -5.75 -15.13
CA GLN A 13 -8.23 -4.57 -15.43
C GLN A 13 -8.39 -3.48 -14.36
N ALA A 14 -9.62 -3.21 -13.93
CA ALA A 14 -9.91 -2.22 -12.89
C ALA A 14 -9.29 -2.61 -11.56
N LEU A 15 -9.37 -3.90 -11.18
CA LEU A 15 -8.73 -4.43 -9.98
C LEU A 15 -7.21 -4.23 -10.03
N ARG A 16 -6.54 -4.60 -11.13
CA ARG A 16 -5.10 -4.36 -11.30
C ARG A 16 -4.74 -2.88 -11.11
N LEU A 17 -5.46 -1.98 -11.78
CA LEU A 17 -5.21 -0.54 -11.70
C LEU A 17 -5.45 0.00 -10.29
N SER A 18 -6.48 -0.48 -9.59
CA SER A 18 -6.79 -0.09 -8.20
C SER A 18 -5.72 -0.52 -7.19
N LEU A 19 -4.98 -1.59 -7.51
CA LEU A 19 -3.82 -2.08 -6.76
C LEU A 19 -2.52 -1.37 -7.15
N ASN A 20 -2.58 -0.41 -8.08
CA ASN A 20 -1.45 0.32 -8.63
C ASN A 20 -0.39 -0.59 -9.29
N LEU A 21 -0.83 -1.67 -9.95
CA LEU A 21 0.06 -2.66 -10.55
C LEU A 21 0.16 -2.51 -12.08
N SER A 22 1.36 -2.76 -12.62
CA SER A 22 1.56 -3.00 -14.05
C SER A 22 1.20 -4.44 -14.43
N GLN A 23 1.02 -4.70 -15.73
CA GLN A 23 0.77 -6.06 -16.23
C GLN A 23 1.96 -6.99 -15.93
N ALA A 24 3.21 -6.51 -16.10
CA ALA A 24 4.41 -7.23 -15.69
C ALA A 24 4.43 -7.61 -14.19
N GLN A 25 3.96 -6.73 -13.31
CA GLN A 25 3.88 -7.02 -11.88
C GLN A 25 2.82 -8.06 -11.56
N VAL A 26 1.65 -8.00 -12.20
CA VAL A 26 0.63 -9.05 -12.08
C VAL A 26 1.17 -10.39 -12.56
N ALA A 27 1.87 -10.41 -13.69
CA ALA A 27 2.50 -11.61 -14.23
C ALA A 27 3.47 -12.23 -13.22
N ALA A 28 4.33 -11.43 -12.59
CA ALA A 28 5.25 -11.88 -11.55
C ALA A 28 4.53 -12.42 -10.30
N LEU A 29 3.48 -11.73 -9.83
CA LEU A 29 2.71 -12.13 -8.64
C LEU A 29 1.91 -13.42 -8.85
N THR A 30 1.44 -13.64 -10.07
CA THR A 30 0.57 -14.77 -10.44
C THR A 30 1.33 -15.92 -11.10
N LYS A 31 2.62 -15.73 -11.42
CA LYS A 31 3.52 -16.70 -12.07
C LYS A 31 3.11 -17.03 -13.51
N HIS A 32 2.75 -16.00 -14.27
CA HIS A 32 2.40 -16.06 -15.68
C HIS A 32 3.32 -15.17 -16.53
N ALA A 33 3.18 -15.20 -17.85
CA ALA A 33 3.84 -14.24 -18.72
C ALA A 33 3.04 -12.92 -18.77
N GLU A 34 3.73 -11.80 -18.99
CA GLU A 34 3.07 -10.50 -19.19
C GLU A 34 2.09 -10.52 -20.38
N ALA A 35 2.43 -11.26 -21.44
CA ALA A 35 1.56 -11.47 -22.59
C ALA A 35 0.24 -12.16 -22.23
N ASP A 36 0.25 -13.07 -21.24
CA ASP A 36 -0.98 -13.71 -20.78
C ASP A 36 -1.88 -12.70 -20.07
N VAL A 37 -1.30 -11.83 -19.22
CA VAL A 37 -2.05 -10.78 -18.51
C VAL A 37 -2.71 -9.82 -19.50
N ILE A 38 -1.99 -9.42 -20.55
CA ILE A 38 -2.55 -8.60 -21.64
C ILE A 38 -3.73 -9.33 -22.29
N ALA A 39 -3.58 -10.61 -22.61
CA ALA A 39 -4.62 -11.42 -23.25
C ALA A 39 -5.86 -11.64 -22.34
N TRP A 40 -5.71 -11.63 -21.02
CA TRP A 40 -6.85 -11.66 -20.10
C TRP A 40 -7.61 -10.34 -20.09
N GLU A 41 -6.87 -9.22 -20.14
CA GLU A 41 -7.40 -7.85 -20.09
C GLU A 41 -7.97 -7.35 -21.43
N ASP A 42 -7.66 -8.00 -22.55
CA ASP A 42 -8.30 -7.73 -23.84
C ASP A 42 -9.42 -8.73 -24.19
N GLY A 43 -9.59 -9.77 -23.36
CA GLY A 43 -10.62 -10.80 -23.51
C GLY A 43 -10.29 -11.87 -24.55
N THR A 44 -9.07 -11.91 -25.08
CA THR A 44 -8.63 -12.97 -26.00
C THR A 44 -8.31 -14.29 -25.29
N GLN A 45 -8.04 -14.24 -23.98
CA GLN A 45 -7.90 -15.40 -23.11
C GLN A 45 -8.77 -15.29 -21.87
N THR A 46 -9.14 -16.44 -21.31
CA THR A 46 -9.87 -16.52 -20.05
C THR A 46 -8.97 -16.13 -18.89
N PHE A 47 -9.46 -15.26 -18.01
CA PHE A 47 -8.76 -14.88 -16.79
C PHE A 47 -8.68 -16.08 -15.82
N PRO A 48 -7.48 -16.56 -15.44
CA PRO A 48 -7.36 -17.75 -14.60
C PRO A 48 -7.86 -17.52 -13.17
N GLN A 49 -8.67 -18.45 -12.65
CA GLN A 49 -9.23 -18.37 -11.29
C GLN A 49 -8.14 -18.22 -10.19
N GLN A 50 -6.96 -18.80 -10.39
CA GLN A 50 -5.86 -18.66 -9.43
C GLN A 50 -5.29 -17.23 -9.40
N ALA A 51 -5.17 -16.58 -10.57
CA ALA A 51 -4.72 -15.20 -10.68
C ALA A 51 -5.77 -14.24 -10.10
N GLU A 52 -7.05 -14.47 -10.43
CA GLU A 52 -8.19 -13.75 -9.84
C GLU A 52 -8.16 -13.79 -8.31
N LYS A 53 -8.10 -15.00 -7.74
CA LYS A 53 -8.03 -15.19 -6.29
C LYS A 53 -6.85 -14.44 -5.68
N ARG A 54 -5.68 -14.47 -6.33
CA ARG A 54 -4.48 -13.79 -5.81
C ARG A 54 -4.64 -12.28 -5.77
N LEU A 55 -5.23 -11.66 -6.80
CA LEU A 55 -5.44 -10.21 -6.82
C LEU A 55 -6.50 -9.78 -5.80
N LEU A 56 -7.59 -10.55 -5.66
CA LEU A 56 -8.61 -10.29 -4.65
C LEU A 56 -8.04 -10.41 -3.22
N GLU A 57 -7.21 -11.41 -2.94
CA GLU A 57 -6.53 -11.54 -1.64
C GLU A 57 -5.62 -10.35 -1.33
N LEU A 58 -4.98 -9.76 -2.34
CA LEU A 58 -4.15 -8.56 -2.16
C LEU A 58 -5.01 -7.33 -1.84
N ASP A 59 -6.16 -7.20 -2.51
CA ASP A 59 -7.11 -6.12 -2.24
C ASP A 59 -7.70 -6.22 -0.83
N ASP A 60 -8.12 -7.43 -0.41
CA ASP A 60 -8.59 -7.69 0.96
C ASP A 60 -7.53 -7.30 2.02
N VAL A 61 -6.26 -7.64 1.77
CA VAL A 61 -5.15 -7.26 2.65
C VAL A 61 -4.99 -5.75 2.75
N ILE A 62 -5.13 -5.03 1.62
CA ILE A 62 -5.09 -3.57 1.60
C ILE A 62 -6.26 -2.98 2.37
N GLU A 63 -7.49 -3.45 2.12
CA GLU A 63 -8.69 -2.97 2.80
C GLU A 63 -8.61 -3.19 4.32
N MET A 64 -8.17 -4.36 4.77
CA MET A 64 -7.93 -4.58 6.19
C MET A 64 -6.88 -3.63 6.76
N GLN A 65 -5.81 -3.32 6.02
CA GLN A 65 -4.81 -2.35 6.48
C GLN A 65 -5.42 -0.94 6.59
N VAL A 66 -6.24 -0.54 5.62
CA VAL A 66 -6.90 0.76 5.60
C VAL A 66 -7.76 0.92 6.84
N LEU A 67 -8.65 -0.03 7.11
CA LEU A 67 -9.55 -0.02 8.27
C LEU A 67 -8.76 0.03 9.58
N ASN A 68 -7.84 -0.91 9.78
CA ASN A 68 -7.04 -0.99 11.02
C ASN A 68 -6.20 0.27 11.27
N THR A 69 -5.68 0.89 10.20
CA THR A 69 -4.88 2.11 10.32
C THR A 69 -5.76 3.31 10.66
N CYS A 70 -6.93 3.44 10.04
CA CYS A 70 -7.87 4.52 10.33
C CYS A 70 -8.41 4.42 11.76
N ASP A 71 -8.75 3.22 12.23
CA ASP A 71 -9.14 2.97 13.63
C ASP A 71 -8.03 3.38 14.61
N GLY A 72 -6.77 3.04 14.28
CA GLY A 72 -5.61 3.44 15.06
C GLY A 72 -5.42 4.97 15.11
N ILE A 73 -5.64 5.66 13.98
CA ILE A 73 -5.58 7.12 13.89
C ILE A 73 -6.70 7.75 14.71
N GLU A 74 -7.93 7.25 14.63
CA GLU A 74 -9.05 7.73 15.44
C GLU A 74 -8.76 7.58 16.94
N ALA A 75 -8.26 6.42 17.35
CA ALA A 75 -7.88 6.16 18.73
C ALA A 75 -6.76 7.09 19.23
N LEU A 76 -5.78 7.39 18.36
CA LEU A 76 -4.72 8.37 18.66
C LEU A 76 -5.32 9.78 18.81
N PHE A 77 -6.24 10.17 17.93
CA PHE A 77 -6.85 11.50 17.92
C PHE A 77 -7.67 11.80 19.18
N LYS A 78 -8.29 10.77 19.78
CA LYS A 78 -8.98 10.88 21.08
C LYS A 78 -8.03 11.29 22.23
N LYS A 79 -6.72 11.03 22.10
CA LYS A 79 -5.69 11.42 23.06
C LYS A 79 -4.97 12.70 22.65
N GLU A 80 -4.66 12.84 21.37
CA GLU A 80 -3.92 13.96 20.79
C GLU A 80 -4.61 14.46 19.52
N PRO A 81 -5.43 15.53 19.59
CA PRO A 81 -6.16 16.03 18.44
C PRO A 81 -5.23 16.76 17.47
N LYS A 82 -4.62 16.01 16.54
CA LYS A 82 -3.79 16.53 15.44
C LYS A 82 -4.53 16.35 14.12
N ARG A 83 -4.90 17.45 13.48
CA ARG A 83 -5.61 17.45 12.18
C ARG A 83 -4.69 17.18 10.98
N ARG A 84 -3.37 17.13 11.18
CA ARG A 84 -2.39 16.85 10.13
C ARG A 84 -1.41 15.77 10.59
N LEU A 85 -1.30 14.70 9.81
CA LEU A 85 -0.42 13.55 10.09
C LEU A 85 0.50 13.28 8.89
N ALA A 86 1.67 12.71 9.17
CA ALA A 86 2.56 12.18 8.15
C ALA A 86 2.43 10.66 8.09
N PHE A 87 2.37 10.10 6.88
CA PHE A 87 2.39 8.66 6.65
C PHE A 87 3.55 8.31 5.72
N VAL A 88 4.47 7.47 6.19
CA VAL A 88 5.71 7.15 5.46
C VAL A 88 5.43 6.17 4.33
N VAL A 89 5.90 6.49 3.13
CA VAL A 89 5.86 5.63 1.93
C VAL A 89 7.27 5.42 1.35
N TYR A 90 7.43 4.43 0.48
CA TYR A 90 8.74 4.01 -0.03
C TYR A 90 8.75 4.04 -1.56
N LEU A 91 9.60 4.88 -2.15
CA LEU A 91 9.61 5.10 -3.60
C LEU A 91 10.21 3.94 -4.40
N THR A 92 11.00 3.08 -3.78
CA THR A 92 11.67 1.97 -4.45
C THR A 92 11.43 0.67 -3.73
N GLN A 93 11.38 -0.41 -4.49
CA GLN A 93 11.24 -1.77 -3.95
C GLN A 93 12.36 -2.12 -2.96
N ALA A 94 13.60 -1.67 -3.22
CA ALA A 94 14.73 -1.90 -2.34
C ALA A 94 14.55 -1.20 -0.97
N SER A 95 14.10 0.07 -0.96
CA SER A 95 13.80 0.79 0.27
C SER A 95 12.65 0.14 1.03
N TYR A 96 11.58 -0.24 0.31
CA TYR A 96 10.44 -0.92 0.91
C TYR A 96 10.86 -2.21 1.62
N GLN A 97 11.63 -3.08 0.95
CA GLN A 97 12.13 -4.33 1.52
C GLN A 97 13.04 -4.13 2.73
N GLN A 98 13.89 -3.10 2.70
CA GLN A 98 14.80 -2.80 3.79
C GLN A 98 14.06 -2.41 5.08
N TYR A 99 13.00 -1.61 4.96
CA TYR A 99 12.33 -1.01 6.13
C TYR A 99 11.03 -1.71 6.54
N ASN A 100 10.53 -2.66 5.75
CA ASN A 100 9.24 -3.33 5.98
C ASN A 100 9.28 -4.86 5.81
N PRO A 101 10.29 -5.58 6.35
CA PRO A 101 10.39 -7.03 6.18
C PRO A 101 9.12 -7.79 6.60
N GLU A 102 8.40 -7.28 7.59
CA GLU A 102 7.16 -7.84 8.14
C GLU A 102 5.95 -7.74 7.20
N PHE A 103 5.96 -6.82 6.23
CA PHE A 103 4.86 -6.67 5.26
C PHE A 103 5.09 -7.47 3.97
N LEU A 104 6.31 -7.93 3.69
CA LEU A 104 6.67 -8.54 2.41
C LEU A 104 5.92 -9.84 2.08
N SER A 105 5.45 -10.57 3.08
CA SER A 105 4.68 -11.80 2.86
C SER A 105 3.28 -11.51 2.29
N ALA A 106 2.62 -10.47 2.79
CA ALA A 106 1.26 -10.09 2.39
C ALA A 106 1.26 -9.06 1.25
N GLN A 107 2.19 -8.11 1.29
CA GLN A 107 2.36 -7.01 0.34
C GLN A 107 3.79 -7.03 -0.20
N PRO A 108 4.08 -7.88 -1.19
CA PRO A 108 5.45 -8.07 -1.68
C PRO A 108 6.01 -6.88 -2.47
N LEU A 109 5.15 -5.96 -2.95
CA LEU A 109 5.53 -4.83 -3.80
C LEU A 109 5.22 -3.50 -3.12
N THR A 110 6.10 -2.51 -3.29
CA THR A 110 5.91 -1.16 -2.71
C THR A 110 4.68 -0.45 -3.27
N GLU A 111 4.26 -0.79 -4.48
CA GLU A 111 3.07 -0.26 -5.13
C GLU A 111 1.80 -0.60 -4.35
N LEU A 112 1.72 -1.81 -3.78
CA LEU A 112 0.59 -2.26 -2.95
C LEU A 112 0.51 -1.45 -1.66
N TYR A 113 1.66 -1.24 -1.00
CA TYR A 113 1.74 -0.41 0.20
C TYR A 113 1.38 1.06 -0.10
N THR A 114 1.78 1.55 -1.27
CA THR A 114 1.43 2.91 -1.73
C THR A 114 -0.06 3.04 -2.04
N ALA A 115 -0.67 2.02 -2.65
CA ALA A 115 -2.11 1.97 -2.86
C ALA A 115 -2.86 2.00 -1.52
N ALA A 116 -2.44 1.21 -0.53
CA ALA A 116 -2.98 1.26 0.82
C ALA A 116 -2.81 2.65 1.47
N ALA A 117 -1.63 3.25 1.37
CA ALA A 117 -1.35 4.57 1.92
C ALA A 117 -2.27 5.67 1.32
N TRP A 118 -2.53 5.60 0.02
CA TRP A 118 -3.47 6.50 -0.64
C TRP A 118 -4.92 6.29 -0.16
N ARG A 119 -5.37 5.04 -0.04
CA ARG A 119 -6.70 4.73 0.50
C ARG A 119 -6.85 5.20 1.95
N ILE A 120 -5.84 4.99 2.81
CA ILE A 120 -5.79 5.53 4.18
C ILE A 120 -5.93 7.05 4.20
N LYS A 121 -5.18 7.76 3.34
CA LYS A 121 -5.27 9.23 3.25
C LYS A 121 -6.70 9.68 2.94
N ASN A 122 -7.35 9.05 1.97
CA ASN A 122 -8.71 9.41 1.58
C ASN A 122 -9.73 9.08 2.67
N GLU A 123 -9.63 7.89 3.27
CA GLU A 123 -10.54 7.45 4.34
C GLU A 123 -10.44 8.36 5.57
N CYS A 124 -9.22 8.68 6.01
CA CYS A 124 -8.98 9.63 7.11
C CYS A 124 -9.57 11.01 6.82
N LYS A 125 -9.49 11.46 5.56
CA LYS A 125 -10.05 12.75 5.17
C LYS A 125 -11.57 12.76 5.20
N LEU A 126 -12.20 11.68 4.72
CA LEU A 126 -13.66 11.56 4.59
C LEU A 126 -14.34 11.31 5.93
N VAL A 127 -13.78 10.41 6.75
CA VAL A 127 -14.44 9.95 7.99
C VAL A 127 -14.01 10.74 9.22
N LEU A 128 -12.73 11.15 9.28
CA LEU A 128 -12.14 11.76 10.49
C LEU A 128 -11.83 13.25 10.33
N GLU A 129 -12.01 13.82 9.13
CA GLU A 129 -11.53 15.16 8.76
C GLU A 129 -10.02 15.37 9.01
N VAL A 130 -9.23 14.30 9.00
CA VAL A 130 -7.77 14.34 9.22
C VAL A 130 -7.05 14.43 7.88
N ASP A 131 -6.11 15.36 7.75
CA ASP A 131 -5.23 15.45 6.59
C ASP A 131 -3.98 14.59 6.79
N VAL A 132 -3.88 13.50 6.03
CA VAL A 132 -2.69 12.66 6.00
C VAL A 132 -1.83 13.04 4.80
N SER A 133 -0.59 13.44 5.04
CA SER A 133 0.41 13.67 4.00
C SER A 133 1.26 12.42 3.79
N LEU A 134 1.33 11.90 2.56
CA LEU A 134 2.22 10.80 2.22
C LEU A 134 3.64 11.34 2.05
N VAL A 135 4.59 10.85 2.84
CA VAL A 135 5.97 11.33 2.87
C VAL A 135 6.89 10.20 2.44
N ALA A 136 7.52 10.38 1.28
CA ALA A 136 8.50 9.44 0.76
C ALA A 136 9.75 9.39 1.64
N LEU A 137 10.12 8.20 2.14
CA LEU A 137 11.31 8.04 2.97
C LEU A 137 12.59 8.37 2.17
N ASP A 138 13.28 9.43 2.59
CA ASP A 138 14.62 9.76 2.13
C ASP A 138 15.65 9.20 3.12
N ALA A 139 16.42 8.21 2.69
CA ALA A 139 17.26 7.42 3.58
C ALA A 139 18.39 8.25 4.21
N GLU A 140 18.93 9.24 3.49
CA GLU A 140 20.04 10.05 3.98
C GLU A 140 19.57 11.06 5.03
N SER A 141 18.50 11.81 4.77
CA SER A 141 17.92 12.72 5.76
C SER A 141 17.34 11.97 6.97
N TYR A 142 16.79 10.77 6.78
CA TYR A 142 16.32 9.94 7.89
C TYR A 142 17.49 9.47 8.77
N LYS A 143 18.62 9.05 8.17
CA LYS A 143 19.84 8.69 8.93
C LYS A 143 20.38 9.88 9.71
N ALA A 144 20.47 11.06 9.09
CA ALA A 144 20.92 12.28 9.75
C ALA A 144 20.01 12.63 10.93
N TYR A 145 18.68 12.63 10.72
CA TYR A 145 17.70 12.86 11.77
C TYR A 145 17.85 11.90 12.96
N ARG A 146 18.09 10.62 12.70
CA ARG A 146 18.34 9.64 13.76
C ARG A 146 19.62 9.94 14.54
N ALA A 147 20.71 10.27 13.85
CA ALA A 147 21.98 10.58 14.48
C ALA A 147 21.87 11.83 15.37
N ASP A 148 21.27 12.91 14.85
CA ASP A 148 21.10 14.19 15.56
C ASP A 148 20.26 14.06 16.83
N ASN A 149 19.35 13.08 16.87
CA ASN A 149 18.43 12.85 17.98
C ASN A 149 18.76 11.61 18.82
N GLY A 150 19.85 10.88 18.51
CA GLY A 150 20.23 9.65 19.21
C GLY A 150 19.18 8.53 19.13
N LEU A 151 18.44 8.43 18.03
CA LEU A 151 17.31 7.50 17.87
C LEU A 151 17.70 6.22 17.11
N SER A 152 17.19 5.08 17.56
CA SER A 152 17.30 3.81 16.82
C SER A 152 16.33 3.76 15.63
N GLU A 153 16.61 2.87 14.67
CA GLU A 153 15.66 2.58 13.58
C GLU A 153 14.40 1.95 14.17
N SER A 154 13.24 2.53 13.86
CA SER A 154 11.93 1.93 14.13
C SER A 154 10.86 2.63 13.27
N ARG A 155 9.68 2.03 13.16
CA ARG A 155 8.51 2.68 12.53
C ARG A 155 8.13 3.99 13.22
N GLU A 156 8.23 4.05 14.55
CA GLU A 156 7.95 5.26 15.33
C GLU A 156 8.96 6.37 14.99
N THR A 157 10.24 6.04 14.88
CA THR A 157 11.29 6.97 14.49
C THR A 157 11.08 7.50 13.08
N ARG A 158 10.67 6.64 12.13
CA ARG A 158 10.29 7.05 10.76
C ARG A 158 9.11 8.03 10.78
N ALA A 159 8.09 7.77 11.58
CA ALA A 159 6.93 8.66 11.70
C ALA A 159 7.32 10.05 12.27
N LYS A 160 8.20 10.09 13.29
CA LYS A 160 8.73 11.35 13.84
C LYS A 160 9.52 12.15 12.81
N TRP A 161 10.39 11.48 12.05
CA TRP A 161 11.12 12.11 10.93
C TRP A 161 10.16 12.67 9.87
N ALA A 162 9.15 11.89 9.47
CA ALA A 162 8.19 12.30 8.46
C ALA A 162 7.32 13.48 8.91
N ALA A 163 6.92 13.51 10.18
CA ALA A 163 6.23 14.66 10.76
C ALA A 163 7.08 15.95 10.69
N ALA A 164 8.41 15.84 10.85
CA ALA A 164 9.32 16.97 10.70
C ALA A 164 9.46 17.47 9.25
N GLN A 165 8.97 16.73 8.24
CA GLN A 165 8.91 17.15 6.84
C GLN A 165 7.68 18.00 6.52
N LEU A 166 6.66 18.02 7.40
CA LEU A 166 5.40 18.72 7.16
C LEU A 166 5.40 20.20 7.56
N LYS A 167 6.59 20.77 7.86
CA LYS A 167 6.76 22.16 8.28
C LYS A 167 6.01 23.16 7.39
#